data_AF-A0A965HI97-F1
#
_entry.id   AF-A0A965HI97-F1
#
_cell.length_a   1.000
_cell.length_b   1.000
_cell.length_c   1.000
_cell.angle_alpha   90.00
_cell.angle_beta   90.00
_cell.angle_gamma   90.00
#
_symmetry.space_group_name_H-M   'P 1'
#
loop_
_entity.id
_entity.type
_entity.pdbx_description
1 polymer ?
#
loop_
_entity_poly.entity_id
_entity_poly.type
_entity_poly.pdbx_seq_one_letter_code
_entity_poly.pdbx_strand_id
1 'polypeptide(L)' 'GIAMEVSTAGLRKEVMEIYPSKVFLDEAFQRNIPILISSDAHAPVEVGYEFDRALKFVKEVGYRKLHKFHLRKRIPIPLG' A
#
# COMPACT_ATOMS: atom_id res chain seq x y z
N GLY A 1 8.10 -14.51 6.71
CA GLY A 1 7.35 -13.37 7.29
C GLY A 1 6.36 -12.84 6.27
N ILE A 2 5.39 -12.03 6.72
CA ILE A 2 4.31 -11.47 5.88
C ILE A 2 4.65 -10.06 5.39
N ALA A 3 3.86 -9.54 4.44
CA ALA A 3 3.82 -8.14 4.05
C ALA A 3 2.36 -7.67 4.12
N MET A 4 2.16 -6.40 4.49
CA MET A 4 0.83 -5.80 4.58
C MET A 4 0.49 -5.11 3.25
N GLU A 5 -0.75 -5.28 2.80
CA GLU A 5 -1.26 -4.54 1.66
C GLU A 5 -1.73 -3.14 2.10
N VAL A 6 -1.38 -2.13 1.30
CA VAL A 6 -1.97 -0.79 1.33
C VAL A 6 -2.83 -0.65 0.09
N SER A 7 -4.16 -0.66 0.28
CA SER A 7 -5.12 -0.73 -0.83
C SER A 7 -5.85 0.60 -1.03
N THR A 8 -5.90 1.07 -2.27
CA THR A 8 -6.69 2.26 -2.65
C THR A 8 -8.18 1.95 -2.86
N ALA A 9 -8.60 0.69 -2.70
CA ALA A 9 -9.99 0.28 -2.89
C ALA A 9 -10.97 1.05 -2.01
N GLY A 10 -10.59 1.39 -0.77
CA GLY A 10 -11.45 2.10 0.17
C GLY A 10 -11.81 3.51 -0.27
N LEU A 11 -11.03 4.13 -1.17
CA LEU A 11 -11.36 5.40 -1.80
C LEU A 11 -12.56 5.32 -2.75
N ARG A 12 -12.91 4.11 -3.22
CA ARG A 12 -14.10 3.84 -4.04
C ARG A 12 -15.29 3.32 -3.22
N LYS A 13 -15.11 3.17 -1.90
CA LYS A 13 -16.15 2.72 -0.95
C LYS A 13 -16.61 3.91 -0.12
N GLU A 14 -17.72 3.76 0.59
CA GLU A 14 -18.30 4.82 1.43
C GLU A 14 -17.34 5.38 2.48
N VAL A 15 -16.35 4.60 2.92
CA VAL A 15 -15.32 5.05 3.87
C VAL A 15 -14.40 6.13 3.28
N MET A 16 -14.21 6.18 1.96
CA MET A 16 -13.41 7.19 1.26
C MET A 16 -11.95 7.33 1.76
N GLU A 17 -11.39 6.23 2.28
CA GLU A 17 -10.05 6.15 2.87
C GLU A 17 -9.21 5.05 2.23
N ILE A 18 -7.89 5.21 2.25
CA ILE A 18 -6.96 4.11 1.92
C ILE A 18 -7.00 3.08 3.05
N TYR A 19 -6.95 1.80 2.71
CA TYR A 19 -6.77 0.73 3.69
C TYR A 19 -5.29 0.36 3.84
N PRO A 20 -4.81 0.01 5.05
CA PRO A 20 -5.49 0.27 6.31
C PRO A 20 -5.48 1.78 6.64
N SER A 21 -6.23 2.18 7.67
CA SER A 21 -6.18 3.57 8.15
C SER A 21 -4.76 3.96 8.59
N LYS A 22 -4.48 5.26 8.65
CA LYS A 22 -3.15 5.79 8.98
C LYS A 22 -2.60 5.23 10.29
N VAL A 23 -3.44 5.13 11.32
CA VAL A 23 -3.04 4.63 12.65
C VAL A 23 -2.45 3.22 12.56
N PHE A 24 -3.10 2.32 11.82
CA PHE A 24 -2.57 0.97 11.64
C PHE A 24 -1.33 0.93 10.76
N LEU A 25 -1.25 1.81 9.75
CA LEU A 25 -0.06 1.91 8.91
C LEU A 25 1.15 2.45 9.70
N ASP A 26 0.95 3.42 10.60
CA ASP A 26 1.96 3.93 11.53
C ASP A 26 2.46 2.80 12.45
N GLU A 27 1.55 2.03 13.06
CA GLU A 27 1.91 0.88 13.91
C GLU A 27 2.69 -0.20 13.14
N ALA A 28 2.31 -0.46 11.89
CA ALA A 28 3.02 -1.38 11.02
C ALA A 28 4.43 -0.89 10.69
N PHE A 29 4.60 0.43 10.47
CA PHE A 29 5.89 1.04 10.21
C PHE A 29 6.83 0.91 11.42
N GLN A 30 6.34 1.21 12.64
CA GLN A 30 7.12 1.08 13.88
C GLN A 30 7.64 -0.36 14.10
N ARG A 31 6.89 -1.37 13.62
CA ARG A 31 7.27 -2.79 13.68
C ARG A 31 8.09 -3.26 12.49
N ASN A 32 8.50 -2.35 11.61
CA ASN A 32 9.23 -2.64 10.37
C ASN A 32 8.50 -3.64 9.46
N ILE A 33 7.16 -3.63 9.47
CA ILE A 33 6.35 -4.52 8.62
C ILE A 33 6.46 -4.06 7.17
N PRO A 34 6.90 -4.94 6.25
CA PRO A 34 6.98 -4.63 4.82
C PRO A 34 5.61 -4.38 4.20
N ILE A 35 5.53 -3.43 3.28
CA ILE A 35 4.29 -3.09 2.58
C ILE A 35 4.38 -3.27 1.06
N LEU A 36 3.21 -3.40 0.43
CA LEU A 36 2.97 -3.27 -1.00
C LEU A 36 1.72 -2.42 -1.24
N ILE A 37 1.58 -1.85 -2.45
CA ILE A 37 0.39 -1.07 -2.84
C ILE A 37 -0.45 -1.89 -3.82
N SER A 38 -1.77 -1.81 -3.69
CA SER A 38 -2.75 -2.47 -4.54
C SER A 38 -3.94 -1.55 -4.80
N SER A 39 -4.62 -1.76 -5.93
CA SER A 39 -5.87 -1.03 -6.26
C SER A 39 -7.13 -1.85 -6.03
N ASP A 40 -6.96 -3.15 -5.78
CA ASP A 40 -8.04 -4.14 -5.73
C ASP A 40 -9.04 -3.96 -6.90
N ALA A 41 -8.47 -3.87 -8.11
CA ALA A 41 -9.21 -3.54 -9.32
C ALA A 41 -10.12 -4.69 -9.73
N HIS A 42 -11.41 -4.39 -9.90
CA HIS A 42 -12.42 -5.30 -10.43
C HIS A 42 -12.86 -4.91 -11.86
N ALA A 43 -12.36 -3.79 -12.37
CA ALA A 43 -12.49 -3.38 -13.77
C ALA A 43 -11.16 -2.78 -14.29
N PRO A 44 -10.89 -2.81 -15.60
CA PRO A 44 -9.62 -2.30 -16.16
C PRO A 44 -9.30 -0.84 -15.79
N VAL A 45 -10.33 0.00 -15.70
CA VAL A 45 -10.19 1.43 -15.33
C VAL A 45 -9.73 1.64 -13.88
N GLU A 46 -9.90 0.62 -13.02
CA GLU A 46 -9.49 0.71 -11.62
C GLU A 46 -8.03 0.31 -11.39
N VAL A 47 -7.35 -0.24 -12.40
CA VAL A 47 -5.95 -0.66 -12.28
C VAL A 47 -5.09 0.56 -11.97
N GLY A 48 -4.44 0.54 -10.81
CA GLY A 48 -3.59 1.65 -10.37
C GLY A 48 -4.38 2.86 -9.86
N TYR A 49 -5.69 2.74 -9.65
CA TYR A 49 -6.55 3.81 -9.15
C TYR A 49 -5.94 4.50 -7.93
N GLU A 50 -5.75 5.82 -7.99
CA GLU A 50 -5.23 6.66 -6.89
C GLU A 50 -3.86 6.21 -6.32
N PHE A 51 -3.01 5.57 -7.12
CA PHE A 51 -1.67 5.15 -6.68
C PHE A 51 -0.79 6.32 -6.22
N ASP A 52 -0.89 7.49 -6.85
CA ASP A 52 -0.15 8.67 -6.42
C ASP A 52 -0.52 9.10 -5.00
N ARG A 53 -1.80 8.96 -4.62
CA ARG A 53 -2.28 9.24 -3.27
C ARG A 53 -1.76 8.20 -2.28
N ALA A 54 -1.75 6.92 -2.64
CA ALA A 54 -1.15 5.86 -1.83
C ALA A 54 0.36 6.03 -1.64
N LEU A 55 1.08 6.43 -2.69
CA LEU A 55 2.52 6.70 -2.63
C LEU A 55 2.84 7.84 -1.66
N LYS A 56 2.08 8.94 -1.72
CA LYS A 56 2.21 10.04 -0.75
C LYS A 56 1.91 9.57 0.67
N PHE A 57 0.80 8.86 0.86
CA PHE A 57 0.36 8.34 2.15
C PHE A 57 1.41 7.45 2.83
N VAL A 58 2.00 6.49 2.11
CA VAL A 58 3.04 5.62 2.72
C VAL A 58 4.34 6.37 2.98
N LYS A 59 4.69 7.37 2.16
CA LYS A 59 5.89 8.20 2.37
C LYS A 59 5.75 9.09 3.61
N GLU A 60 4.55 9.65 3.85
CA GLU A 60 4.21 10.44 5.03
C GLU A 60 4.35 9.64 6.33
N VAL A 61 3.98 8.36 6.32
CA VAL A 61 4.18 7.44 7.47
C VAL A 61 5.68 7.16 7.72
N GLY A 62 6.51 7.22 6.68
CA GLY A 62 7.96 7.03 6.79
C GLY A 62 8.53 5.92 5.92
N TYR A 63 7.69 5.20 5.17
CA TYR A 63 8.18 4.17 4.25
C TYR A 63 9.06 4.79 3.14
N ARG A 64 10.16 4.09 2.82
CA ARG A 64 11.11 4.45 1.74
C ARG A 64 11.31 3.32 0.74
N LYS A 65 10.58 2.22 0.90
CA LYS A 65 10.55 1.10 -0.03
C LYS A 65 9.20 0.41 0.03
N LEU A 66 8.76 -0.06 -1.13
CA LEU A 66 7.70 -1.05 -1.26
C LEU A 66 8.31 -2.43 -1.47
N HIS A 67 7.45 -3.44 -1.54
CA HIS A 67 7.86 -4.79 -1.89
C HIS A 67 6.94 -5.33 -2.98
N LYS A 68 7.51 -6.05 -3.92
CA LYS A 68 6.78 -6.90 -4.85
C LYS A 68 7.10 -8.36 -4.57
N PHE A 69 6.28 -9.27 -5.10
CA PHE A 69 6.54 -10.70 -5.02
C PHE A 69 6.69 -11.27 -6.42
N HIS A 70 7.71 -12.09 -6.62
CA HIS A 70 7.94 -12.86 -7.83
C HIS A 70 8.31 -14.29 -7.44
N LEU A 71 7.57 -15.29 -7.93
CA LEU A 71 7.74 -16.69 -7.55
C LEU A 71 7.80 -16.87 -6.02
N ARG A 72 6.88 -16.21 -5.30
CA ARG A 72 6.79 -16.17 -3.83
C ARG A 72 8.02 -15.59 -3.12
N LYS A 73 8.99 -15.02 -3.84
CA LYS A 73 10.12 -14.29 -3.27
C LYS A 73 9.79 -12.80 -3.19
N ARG A 74 9.96 -12.23 -2.00
CA ARG A 74 9.77 -10.80 -1.74
C ARG A 74 10.98 -10.01 -2.24
N ILE A 75 10.75 -9.00 -3.07
CA ILE A 75 11.78 -8.15 -3.68
C ILE A 75 11.50 -6.69 -3.27
N PRO A 76 12.44 -5.99 -2.61
CA PRO A 76 12.26 -4.59 -2.25
C PRO A 76 12.36 -3.69 -3.49
N ILE A 77 11.56 -2.62 -3.51
CA ILE A 77 11.55 -1.60 -4.56
C ILE A 77 11.67 -0.23 -3.87
N PRO A 78 12.73 0.55 -4.13
CA PRO A 78 12.87 1.88 -3.56
C PRO A 78 11.69 2.78 -3.91
N LEU A 79 11.22 3.54 -2.93
CA LEU A 79 10.36 4.70 -3.18
C LEU A 79 11.28 5.89 -3.35
N GLY A 80 11.33 6.44 -4.56
CA GLY A 80 12.11 7.65 -4.86
C GLY A 80 11.75 8.83 -3.99
#